data_AF-A0AAJ2PJW4-F1
#
_entry.id   AF-A0AAJ2PJW4-F1
#
_cell.length_a   1.000
_cell.length_b   1.000
_cell.length_c   1.000
_cell.angle_alpha   90.00
_cell.angle_beta   90.00
_cell.angle_gamma   90.00
#
_symmetry.space_group_name_H-M   'P 1'
#
loop_
_entity.id
_entity.type
_entity.pdbx_description
1 polymer ?
#
loop_
_entity_poly.entity_id
_entity_poly.type
_entity_poly.pdbx_seq_one_letter_code
_entity_poly.pdbx_strand_id
1 'polypeptide(L)'
;MLKRVLAVTGAAAGAVLLSGCVALELPLAAVTADADGVPRVLIRPCDDDPYEDPTLSGWAGAHEDEPSEDEADTTVWEAAGEWSGAEEFPLFSPPASWGVEAGDEQRPLSGHTYRFVFYGQTDDDANGAVMFTTADLGRLKPGQVWADDRAMSLQEFEELAGKSC
;
A
#
# COMPACT_ATOMS: atom_id res chain seq x y z
N MET A 1 -36.15 -52.97 37.08
CA MET A 1 -35.65 -52.33 35.84
C MET A 1 -35.55 -50.83 36.09
N LEU A 2 -34.38 -50.37 36.54
CA LEU A 2 -34.13 -48.98 36.95
C LEU A 2 -33.66 -48.19 35.72
N LYS A 3 -34.48 -47.22 35.26
CA LYS A 3 -34.17 -46.35 34.11
C LYS A 3 -33.13 -45.31 34.52
N ARG A 4 -32.00 -45.30 33.79
CA ARG A 4 -30.88 -44.36 33.92
C ARG A 4 -31.31 -42.96 33.48
N VAL A 5 -31.07 -41.95 34.31
CA VAL A 5 -31.27 -40.53 34.01
C VAL A 5 -30.03 -40.01 33.28
N LEU A 6 -30.24 -39.39 32.11
CA LEU A 6 -29.21 -38.81 31.25
C LEU A 6 -28.49 -37.64 31.93
N ALA A 7 -27.16 -37.66 31.89
CA ALA A 7 -26.31 -36.51 32.18
C ALA A 7 -26.36 -35.54 30.98
N VAL A 8 -26.71 -34.28 31.24
CA VAL A 8 -26.64 -33.18 30.28
C VAL A 8 -25.21 -32.65 30.29
N THR A 9 -24.44 -32.93 29.24
CA THR A 9 -23.12 -32.35 29.02
C THR A 9 -23.29 -31.12 28.15
N GLY A 10 -23.24 -29.93 28.75
CA GLY A 10 -23.29 -28.66 28.03
C GLY A 10 -21.96 -28.41 27.33
N ALA A 11 -21.97 -28.42 25.99
CA ALA A 11 -20.84 -27.98 25.19
C ALA A 11 -20.85 -26.44 25.12
N ALA A 12 -19.91 -25.80 25.81
CA ALA A 12 -19.62 -24.39 25.60
C ALA A 12 -18.84 -24.26 24.29
N ALA A 13 -19.50 -23.77 23.24
CA ALA A 13 -18.87 -23.42 21.98
C ALA A 13 -17.94 -22.21 22.22
N GLY A 14 -16.63 -22.42 22.12
CA GLY A 14 -15.65 -21.35 22.10
C GLY A 14 -15.74 -20.59 20.78
N ALA A 15 -16.09 -19.31 20.84
CA ALA A 15 -15.91 -18.40 19.72
C ALA A 15 -14.41 -18.13 19.58
N VAL A 16 -13.76 -18.78 18.62
CA VAL A 16 -12.41 -18.43 18.20
C VAL A 16 -12.54 -17.18 17.33
N LEU A 17 -12.31 -16.02 17.93
CA LEU A 17 -12.11 -14.78 17.18
C LEU A 17 -10.77 -14.92 16.46
N LEU A 18 -10.82 -15.22 15.16
CA LEU A 18 -9.67 -15.12 14.27
C LEU A 18 -9.33 -13.63 14.14
N SER A 19 -8.53 -13.11 15.06
CA SER A 19 -7.78 -11.87 14.82
C SER A 19 -6.75 -12.20 13.74
N GLY A 20 -7.13 -12.02 12.48
CA GLY A 20 -6.17 -12.01 11.39
C GLY A 20 -5.18 -10.89 11.66
N CYS A 21 -3.89 -11.22 11.68
CA CYS A 21 -2.84 -10.21 11.59
C CYS A 21 -2.99 -9.54 10.23
N VAL A 22 -3.48 -8.31 10.22
CA VAL A 22 -3.31 -7.43 9.05
C VAL A 22 -1.84 -7.01 9.06
N ALA A 23 -1.15 -7.22 7.94
CA ALA A 23 0.20 -6.69 7.75
C ALA A 23 0.16 -5.18 7.99
N LEU A 24 1.08 -4.69 8.81
CA LEU A 24 1.08 -3.27 9.20
C LEU A 24 1.67 -2.47 8.04
N GLU A 25 0.81 -1.83 7.23
CA GLU A 25 1.27 -0.87 6.23
C GLU A 25 1.83 0.36 6.96
N LEU A 26 3.14 0.57 6.87
CA LEU A 26 3.77 1.74 7.45
C LEU A 26 3.63 2.96 6.51
N PRO A 27 3.46 4.17 7.05
CA PRO A 27 3.39 5.42 6.28
C PRO A 27 4.79 5.86 5.80
N LEU A 28 5.52 4.97 5.14
CA LEU A 28 6.83 5.21 4.53
C LEU A 28 6.73 5.52 3.03
N ALA A 29 5.52 5.50 2.46
CA ALA A 29 5.23 5.95 1.11
C ALA A 29 4.21 7.09 1.12
N ALA A 30 4.34 8.01 0.16
CA ALA A 30 3.35 9.04 -0.09
C ALA A 30 3.23 9.32 -1.58
N VAL A 31 2.12 9.94 -1.99
CA VAL A 31 1.97 10.49 -3.33
C VAL A 31 1.69 11.99 -3.29
N THR A 32 2.10 12.68 -4.35
CA THR A 32 1.81 14.10 -4.55
C THR A 32 1.54 14.37 -6.03
N ALA A 33 1.16 15.60 -6.34
CA ALA A 33 1.12 16.11 -7.70
C ALA A 33 2.07 17.29 -7.81
N ASP A 34 2.95 17.29 -8.82
CA ASP A 34 3.83 18.42 -9.06
C ASP A 34 3.08 19.63 -9.67
N ALA A 35 3.81 20.69 -9.98
CA ALA A 35 3.23 21.92 -10.51
C ALA A 35 2.52 21.74 -11.87
N ASP A 36 2.88 20.70 -12.62
CA ASP A 36 2.28 20.34 -13.90
C ASP A 36 1.12 19.33 -13.73
N GLY A 37 0.83 18.94 -12.48
CA GLY A 37 -0.19 17.96 -12.13
C GLY A 37 0.24 16.51 -12.36
N VAL A 38 1.54 16.26 -12.56
CA VAL A 38 2.05 14.90 -12.75
C VAL A 38 2.10 14.22 -11.37
N PRO A 39 1.47 13.04 -11.20
CA PRO A 39 1.57 12.28 -9.97
C PRO A 39 3.01 11.84 -9.72
N ARG A 40 3.50 12.05 -8.50
CA ARG A 40 4.81 11.59 -8.04
C ARG A 40 4.64 10.74 -6.79
N VAL A 41 5.54 9.78 -6.62
CA VAL A 41 5.63 8.96 -5.40
C VAL A 41 6.88 9.36 -4.63
N LEU A 42 6.78 9.33 -3.30
CA LEU A 42 7.86 9.55 -2.36
C LEU A 42 8.05 8.26 -1.56
N ILE A 43 9.29 7.80 -1.45
CA ILE A 43 9.69 6.64 -0.66
C ILE A 43 10.60 7.12 0.46
N ARG A 44 10.32 6.69 1.70
CA ARG A 44 11.04 7.05 2.93
C ARG A 44 11.34 5.78 3.75
N PRO A 45 12.24 4.90 3.28
CA PRO A 45 12.64 3.74 4.08
C PRO A 45 13.32 4.20 5.38
N CYS A 46 13.35 3.33 6.38
CA CYS A 46 13.97 3.61 7.66
C CYS A 46 15.49 3.60 7.55
N ASP A 47 16.15 4.70 7.93
CA ASP A 47 17.61 4.86 7.86
C ASP A 47 18.22 4.30 6.55
N ASP A 48 19.12 3.33 6.65
CA ASP A 48 19.78 2.65 5.52
C ASP A 48 19.14 1.27 5.22
N ASP A 49 17.95 0.99 5.78
CA ASP A 49 17.26 -0.27 5.56
C ASP A 49 16.92 -0.40 4.07
N PRO A 50 17.28 -1.53 3.45
CA PRO A 50 16.93 -1.76 2.07
C PRO A 50 15.44 -2.03 1.94
N TYR A 51 14.95 -1.87 0.72
CA TYR A 51 13.61 -2.25 0.32
C TYR A 51 13.62 -3.00 -1.00
N GLU A 52 12.61 -3.82 -1.18
CA GLU A 52 12.44 -4.72 -2.31
C GLU A 52 11.09 -4.53 -2.98
N ASP A 53 11.02 -5.01 -4.22
CA ASP A 53 9.82 -5.16 -5.04
C ASP A 53 8.83 -3.97 -5.04
N PRO A 54 9.28 -2.72 -5.31
CA PRO A 54 8.39 -1.60 -5.56
C PRO A 54 7.39 -1.94 -6.65
N THR A 55 6.10 -1.83 -6.31
CA THR A 55 5.01 -2.22 -7.18
C THR A 55 3.93 -1.16 -7.18
N LEU A 56 3.43 -0.83 -8.38
CA LEU A 56 2.24 -0.03 -8.55
C LEU A 56 1.13 -0.91 -9.12
N SER A 57 0.02 -0.97 -8.41
CA SER A 57 -1.21 -1.61 -8.86
C SER A 57 -2.31 -0.58 -9.05
N GLY A 58 -3.25 -0.85 -9.95
CA GLY A 58 -4.36 0.05 -10.25
C GLY A 58 -5.62 -0.68 -10.73
N TRP A 59 -6.77 -0.26 -10.20
CA TRP A 59 -8.08 -0.83 -10.55
C TRP A 59 -9.17 0.23 -10.59
N ALA A 60 -10.25 -0.07 -11.30
CA ALA A 60 -11.41 0.81 -11.38
C ALA A 60 -12.25 0.71 -10.10
N GLY A 61 -12.76 1.84 -9.60
CA GLY A 61 -13.62 1.88 -8.41
C GLY A 61 -12.88 2.37 -7.15
N ALA A 62 -13.46 2.04 -6.00
CA ALA A 62 -12.97 2.41 -4.68
C ALA A 62 -11.93 1.40 -4.14
N HIS A 63 -11.37 1.68 -2.97
CA HIS A 63 -10.45 0.75 -2.28
C HIS A 63 -11.06 -0.63 -2.08
N GLU A 64 -12.31 -0.68 -1.60
CA GLU A 64 -13.00 -1.92 -1.30
C GLU A 64 -13.30 -2.78 -2.54
N ASP A 65 -13.09 -2.23 -3.74
CA ASP A 65 -13.26 -2.91 -5.01
C ASP A 65 -11.96 -3.55 -5.53
N GLU A 66 -10.89 -3.61 -4.71
CA GLU A 66 -9.62 -4.27 -5.07
C GLU A 66 -9.90 -5.71 -5.53
N PRO A 67 -9.61 -6.03 -6.81
CA PRO A 67 -9.77 -7.40 -7.32
C PRO A 67 -8.81 -8.35 -6.60
N SER A 68 -9.24 -9.59 -6.39
CA SER A 68 -8.28 -10.63 -5.99
C SER A 68 -7.30 -10.94 -7.13
N GLU A 69 -6.10 -11.41 -6.80
CA GLU A 69 -5.05 -11.76 -7.78
C GLU A 69 -5.52 -12.81 -8.81
N ASP A 70 -6.45 -13.69 -8.42
CA ASP A 70 -7.05 -14.70 -9.29
C ASP A 70 -8.08 -14.10 -10.29
N GLU A 71 -8.63 -12.93 -9.99
CA GLU A 71 -9.69 -12.29 -10.79
C GLU A 71 -9.14 -11.37 -11.88
N ALA A 72 -8.07 -10.63 -11.58
CA ALA A 72 -7.46 -9.71 -12.53
C ALA A 72 -6.01 -9.40 -12.18
N ASP A 73 -5.18 -9.28 -13.21
CA ASP A 73 -3.88 -8.63 -13.09
C ASP A 73 -4.10 -7.11 -13.02
N THR A 74 -3.79 -6.53 -11.86
CA THR A 74 -3.90 -5.09 -11.59
C THR A 74 -2.55 -4.39 -11.64
N THR A 75 -1.46 -5.11 -11.94
CA THR A 75 -0.12 -4.57 -11.95
C THR A 75 0.04 -3.55 -13.07
N VAL A 76 0.34 -2.33 -12.68
CA VAL A 76 0.70 -1.25 -13.59
C VAL A 76 2.18 -1.37 -13.93
N TRP A 77 3.03 -1.52 -12.92
CA TRP A 77 4.42 -1.88 -13.09
C TRP A 77 4.97 -2.46 -11.79
N GLU A 78 5.99 -3.29 -11.91
CA GLU A 78 6.75 -3.84 -10.79
C GLU A 78 8.24 -3.81 -11.09
N ALA A 79 9.06 -3.80 -10.04
CA ALA A 79 10.51 -3.81 -10.17
C ALA A 79 11.09 -4.92 -9.30
N ALA A 80 11.73 -5.93 -9.90
CA ALA A 80 12.41 -6.96 -9.15
C ALA A 80 13.82 -6.49 -8.72
N GLY A 81 14.10 -6.47 -7.42
CA GLY A 81 15.43 -6.11 -6.91
C GLY A 81 15.43 -5.51 -5.51
N GLU A 82 16.62 -5.12 -5.08
CA GLU A 82 16.87 -4.48 -3.78
C GLU A 82 17.44 -3.07 -4.01
N TRP A 83 16.87 -2.09 -3.30
CA TRP A 83 17.31 -0.70 -3.31
C TRP A 83 17.39 -0.16 -1.89
N SER A 84 17.97 1.03 -1.73
CA SER A 84 18.06 1.70 -0.43
C SER A 84 17.98 3.22 -0.59
N GLY A 85 17.69 3.88 0.52
CA GLY A 85 17.57 5.34 0.59
C GLY A 85 16.25 5.89 0.06
N ALA A 86 15.99 7.14 0.43
CA ALA A 86 14.80 7.86 0.01
C ALA A 86 14.84 8.22 -1.49
N GLU A 87 13.70 8.09 -2.17
CA GLU A 87 13.57 8.36 -3.60
C GLU A 87 12.28 9.16 -3.88
N GLU A 88 12.27 9.93 -4.97
CA GLU A 88 11.07 10.62 -5.47
C GLU A 88 11.05 10.64 -7.01
N PHE A 89 10.02 10.07 -7.62
CA PHE A 89 9.91 9.95 -9.07
C PHE A 89 8.45 10.09 -9.55
N PRO A 90 8.23 10.39 -10.86
CA PRO A 90 6.89 10.36 -11.43
C PRO A 90 6.30 8.95 -11.33
N LEU A 91 5.08 8.83 -10.82
CA LEU A 91 4.45 7.57 -10.45
C LEU A 91 4.40 6.53 -11.58
N PHE A 92 4.25 6.97 -12.83
CA PHE A 92 4.19 6.11 -14.02
C PHE A 92 5.50 6.11 -14.84
N SER A 93 6.59 6.64 -14.27
CA SER A 93 7.92 6.64 -14.87
C SER A 93 8.98 6.37 -13.78
N PRO A 94 9.04 5.14 -13.26
CA PRO A 94 10.02 4.75 -12.25
C PRO A 94 11.47 4.92 -12.74
N PRO A 95 12.47 4.98 -11.84
CA PRO A 95 13.87 5.12 -12.21
C PRO A 95 14.31 4.05 -13.22
N ALA A 96 14.93 4.47 -14.32
CA ALA A 96 15.34 3.54 -15.38
C ALA A 96 16.30 2.43 -14.90
N SER A 97 17.06 2.70 -13.83
CA SER A 97 17.95 1.73 -13.19
C SER A 97 17.22 0.57 -12.51
N TRP A 98 15.92 0.70 -12.26
CA TRP A 98 15.12 -0.36 -11.62
C TRP A 98 14.72 -1.47 -12.60
N GLY A 99 14.83 -1.24 -13.91
CA GLY A 99 14.56 -2.28 -14.91
C GLY A 99 13.12 -2.80 -14.88
N VAL A 100 12.15 -1.93 -14.64
CA VAL A 100 10.75 -2.29 -14.37
C VAL A 100 10.09 -3.13 -15.45
N GLU A 101 9.26 -4.08 -15.03
CA GLU A 101 8.29 -4.76 -15.88
C GLU A 101 7.01 -3.92 -15.88
N ALA A 102 6.66 -3.36 -17.04
CA ALA A 102 5.56 -2.43 -17.16
C ALA A 102 4.37 -3.07 -17.90
N GLY A 103 3.19 -2.96 -17.33
CA GLY A 103 1.92 -3.26 -18.01
C GLY A 103 1.58 -2.22 -19.08
N ASP A 104 0.43 -2.41 -19.74
CA ASP A 104 0.04 -1.57 -20.87
C ASP A 104 -0.36 -0.13 -20.49
N GLU A 105 -0.99 0.07 -19.34
CA GLU A 105 -1.57 1.36 -18.94
C GLU A 105 -0.61 2.17 -18.05
N GLN A 106 0.18 3.06 -18.64
CA GLN A 106 1.21 3.87 -17.96
C GLN A 106 0.80 5.33 -17.73
N ARG A 107 -0.44 5.55 -17.27
CA ARG A 107 -0.95 6.91 -16.95
C ARG A 107 -2.10 6.84 -15.94
N PRO A 108 -2.38 7.95 -15.23
CA PRO A 108 -3.50 8.00 -14.29
C PRO A 108 -4.84 7.94 -15.04
N LEU A 109 -5.72 7.06 -14.57
CA LEU A 109 -7.08 6.90 -15.06
C LEU A 109 -8.10 7.48 -14.08
N SER A 110 -9.03 8.27 -14.60
CA SER A 110 -10.12 8.82 -13.78
C SER A 110 -10.99 7.70 -13.20
N GLY A 111 -11.41 7.86 -11.95
CA GLY A 111 -12.24 6.86 -11.26
C GLY A 111 -11.51 5.57 -10.89
N HIS A 112 -10.18 5.56 -10.98
CA HIS A 112 -9.36 4.45 -10.50
C HIS A 112 -8.76 4.74 -9.12
N THR A 113 -8.56 3.65 -8.40
CA THR A 113 -7.74 3.55 -7.19
C THR A 113 -6.39 2.95 -7.58
N TYR A 114 -5.35 3.41 -6.90
CA TYR A 114 -3.99 2.91 -7.04
C TYR A 114 -3.41 2.56 -5.68
N ARG A 115 -2.56 1.54 -5.65
CA ARG A 115 -1.74 1.16 -4.50
C ARG A 115 -0.29 1.13 -4.95
N PHE A 116 0.55 1.90 -4.26
CA PHE A 116 1.99 1.75 -4.37
C PHE A 116 2.51 1.09 -3.10
N VAL A 117 3.35 0.08 -3.24
CA VAL A 117 3.93 -0.68 -2.12
C VAL A 117 5.41 -0.95 -2.38
N PHE A 118 6.20 -1.04 -1.32
CA PHE A 118 7.52 -1.64 -1.30
C PHE A 118 7.69 -2.47 -0.02
N TYR A 119 8.53 -3.50 -0.08
CA TYR A 119 8.69 -4.50 0.96
C TYR A 119 10.02 -4.33 1.69
N GLY A 120 10.11 -4.82 2.93
CA GLY A 120 11.39 -4.94 3.64
C GLY A 120 12.10 -6.25 3.34
N GLN A 121 13.24 -6.49 3.99
CA GLN A 121 14.03 -7.73 3.84
C GLN A 121 13.31 -9.02 4.21
N THR A 122 12.14 -8.93 4.85
CA THR A 122 11.30 -10.10 5.09
C THR A 122 10.02 -9.93 4.30
N ASP A 123 9.81 -10.82 3.33
CA ASP A 123 8.70 -10.87 2.35
C ASP A 123 7.29 -10.84 2.98
N ASP A 124 7.18 -10.93 4.30
CA ASP A 124 5.91 -11.05 5.03
C ASP A 124 5.31 -9.69 5.44
N ASP A 125 6.05 -8.57 5.39
CA ASP A 125 5.57 -7.25 5.80
C ASP A 125 6.00 -6.13 4.81
N ALA A 126 5.04 -5.32 4.36
CA ALA A 126 5.32 -4.14 3.56
C ALA A 126 6.07 -3.09 4.40
N ASN A 127 7.25 -2.67 3.94
CA ASN A 127 7.97 -1.57 4.57
C ASN A 127 7.24 -0.24 4.37
N GLY A 128 6.52 -0.06 3.26
CA GLY A 128 5.73 1.14 3.04
C GLY A 128 4.68 0.95 1.98
N ALA A 129 3.50 1.51 2.22
CA ALA A 129 2.42 1.52 1.25
C ALA A 129 1.68 2.86 1.25
N VAL A 130 1.11 3.20 0.10
CA VAL A 130 0.15 4.29 -0.02
C VAL A 130 -0.91 3.89 -1.01
N MET A 131 -2.16 4.05 -0.59
CA MET A 131 -3.32 3.79 -1.41
C MET A 131 -4.11 5.09 -1.59
N PHE A 132 -4.56 5.36 -2.81
CA PHE A 132 -5.15 6.66 -3.16
C PHE A 132 -6.01 6.57 -4.41
N THR A 133 -6.96 7.50 -4.54
CA THR A 133 -7.69 7.71 -5.78
C THR A 133 -7.12 8.88 -6.58
N THR A 134 -7.40 8.92 -7.87
CA THR A 134 -7.10 10.12 -8.68
C THR A 134 -7.81 11.38 -8.18
N ALA A 135 -8.94 11.24 -7.49
CA ALA A 135 -9.64 12.35 -6.86
C ALA A 135 -8.92 12.88 -5.60
N ASP A 136 -8.14 12.04 -4.91
CA ASP A 136 -7.34 12.46 -3.76
C ASP A 136 -6.16 13.30 -4.20
N LEU A 137 -5.46 12.87 -5.25
CA LEU A 137 -4.43 13.66 -5.92
C LEU A 137 -4.97 15.02 -6.38
N GLY A 138 -6.15 15.05 -7.00
CA GLY A 138 -6.79 16.28 -7.47
C GLY A 138 -7.22 17.25 -6.35
N ARG A 139 -7.24 16.80 -5.09
CA ARG A 139 -7.57 17.62 -3.91
C ARG A 139 -6.34 18.16 -3.19
N LEU A 140 -5.13 17.69 -3.52
CA LEU A 140 -3.90 18.17 -2.91
C LEU A 140 -3.62 19.62 -3.31
N LYS A 141 -3.26 20.44 -2.32
CA LYS A 141 -2.71 21.78 -2.56
C LYS A 141 -1.20 21.67 -2.81
N PRO A 142 -0.58 22.68 -3.44
CA PRO A 142 0.87 22.71 -3.59
C PRO A 142 1.60 22.49 -2.24
N GLY A 143 2.56 21.56 -2.22
CA GLY A 143 3.32 21.18 -1.02
C GLY A 143 2.61 20.19 -0.09
N GLN A 144 1.42 19.71 -0.46
CA GLN A 144 0.76 18.61 0.23
C GLN A 144 1.11 17.26 -0.41
N VAL A 145 1.07 16.23 0.43
CA VAL A 145 1.16 14.84 0.04
C VAL A 145 -0.08 14.10 0.55
N TRP A 146 -0.41 12.99 -0.09
CA TRP A 146 -1.36 11.99 0.39
C TRP A 146 -0.57 10.80 0.94
N ALA A 147 -0.80 10.49 2.21
CA ALA A 147 -0.25 9.33 2.90
C ALA A 147 -1.17 9.05 4.09
N ASP A 148 -1.18 7.82 4.63
CA ASP A 148 -1.98 7.50 5.83
C ASP A 148 -3.45 7.94 5.68
N ASP A 149 -4.02 7.67 4.49
CA ASP A 149 -5.40 7.99 4.09
C ASP A 149 -5.82 9.47 4.24
N ARG A 150 -4.86 10.39 4.20
CA ARG A 150 -5.14 11.82 4.35
C ARG A 150 -4.15 12.72 3.62
N ALA A 151 -4.64 13.90 3.25
CA ALA A 151 -3.79 14.99 2.80
C ALA A 151 -3.06 15.62 3.99
N MET A 152 -1.73 15.74 3.90
CA MET A 152 -0.89 16.37 4.92
C MET A 152 0.22 17.21 4.28
N SER A 153 0.93 18.00 5.07
CA SER A 153 2.12 18.71 4.56
C SER A 153 3.27 17.73 4.34
N LEU A 154 4.21 18.05 3.43
CA LEU A 154 5.43 17.25 3.28
C LEU A 154 6.17 17.06 4.61
N GLN A 155 6.31 18.13 5.41
CA GLN A 155 6.96 18.05 6.73
C GLN A 155 6.27 17.07 7.68
N GLU A 156 4.92 17.08 7.69
CA GLU A 156 4.15 16.17 8.53
C GLU A 156 4.33 14.71 8.10
N PHE A 157 4.44 14.45 6.80
CA PHE A 157 4.79 13.12 6.29
C PHE A 157 6.18 12.70 6.70
N GLU A 158 7.21 13.55 6.57
CA GLU A 158 8.57 13.22 7.01
C GLU A 158 8.62 12.93 8.52
N GLU A 159 7.87 13.67 9.34
CA GLU A 159 7.74 13.41 10.77
C GLU A 159 6.99 12.10 11.08
N LEU A 160 6.00 11.75 10.27
CA LEU A 160 5.24 10.50 10.41
C LEU A 160 6.11 9.31 10.04
N ALA A 161 6.77 9.34 8.88
CA ALA A 161 7.69 8.31 8.41
C ALA A 161 8.82 8.09 9.42
N GLY A 162 9.46 9.15 9.92
CA GLY A 162 10.53 9.02 10.91
C GLY A 162 10.08 8.46 12.28
N LYS A 163 8.79 8.52 12.62
CA LYS A 163 8.26 7.90 13.85
C LYS A 163 7.91 6.42 13.67
N SER A 164 7.83 5.95 12.43
CA SER A 164 7.45 4.59 12.08
C SER A 164 8.63 3.60 12.07
N CYS A 165 9.86 4.07 12.31
CA CYS A 165 11.11 3.31 12.19
C CYS A 165 11.63 2.64 13.47
#